data_AF-K8E1X2-F1
#
_entry.id   AF-K8E1X2-F1
#
_cell.length_a   1.000
_cell.length_b   1.000
_cell.length_c   1.000
_cell.angle_alpha   90.00
_cell.angle_beta   90.00
_cell.angle_gamma   90.00
#
_symmetry.space_group_name_H-M   'P 1'
#
loop_
_entity.id
_entity.type
_entity.pdbx_description
1 polymer ?
#
loop_
_entity_poly.entity_id
_entity_poly.type
_entity_poly.pdbx_seq_one_letter_code
_entity_poly.pdbx_strand_id
1 'polypeptide(L)' 'MPTTLSECGITKEVFTKEKHAIAVGALKDGCTATNPRIPKELEIEEILETMLV' A
#
# COMPACT_ATOMS: atom_id res chain seq x y z
N MET A 1 -14.67 -12.24 0.99
CA MET A 1 -13.28 -11.72 1.01
C MET A 1 -13.26 -10.59 2.01
N PRO A 2 -12.25 -10.50 2.89
CA PRO A 2 -12.04 -9.33 3.73
C PRO A 2 -12.04 -8.04 2.91
N THR A 3 -12.59 -6.96 3.46
CA THR A 3 -12.65 -5.65 2.79
C THR A 3 -11.55 -4.70 3.26
N THR A 4 -10.85 -5.04 4.34
CA THR A 4 -9.76 -4.25 4.92
C THR A 4 -8.59 -5.14 5.31
N LEU A 5 -7.42 -4.54 5.48
CA LEU A 5 -6.22 -5.23 5.98
C LEU A 5 -6.39 -5.66 7.45
N SER A 6 -7.16 -4.92 8.24
CA SER A 6 -7.43 -5.27 9.65
C SER A 6 -8.27 -6.53 9.79
N GLU A 7 -9.22 -6.79 8.88
CA GLU A 7 -9.96 -8.06 8.81
C GLU A 7 -9.06 -9.27 8.48
N CYS A 8 -7.90 -9.03 7.88
CA CYS A 8 -6.85 -10.04 7.66
C CYS A 8 -5.89 -10.18 8.87
N GLY A 9 -6.14 -9.49 9.97
CA GLY A 9 -5.30 -9.53 11.18
C GLY A 9 -4.08 -8.60 11.15
N ILE A 10 -3.98 -7.68 10.19
CA ILE A 10 -2.91 -6.68 10.17
C ILE A 10 -3.23 -5.57 11.17
N THR A 11 -2.36 -5.39 12.16
CA THR A 11 -2.51 -4.30 13.14
C THR A 11 -2.00 -2.98 12.58
N LYS A 12 -2.46 -1.87 13.17
CA LYS A 12 -2.02 -0.52 12.77
C LYS A 12 -0.52 -0.33 12.95
N GLU A 13 0.07 -0.95 13.97
CA GLU A 13 1.50 -0.87 14.27
C GLU A 13 2.32 -1.57 13.17
N VAL A 14 1.91 -2.79 12.79
CA VAL A 14 2.55 -3.53 11.69
C VAL A 14 2.39 -2.77 10.39
N PHE A 15 1.18 -2.29 10.09
CA PHE A 15 0.93 -1.48 8.90
C PHE A 15 1.81 -0.23 8.86
N THR A 16 1.87 0.56 9.94
CA THR A 16 2.64 1.81 9.99
C THR A 16 4.14 1.56 9.79
N LYS A 17 4.65 0.45 10.33
CA LYS A 17 6.06 0.06 10.20
C LYS A 17 6.42 -0.33 8.76
N GLU A 18 5.54 -1.07 8.08
CA GLU A 18 5.84 -1.66 6.77
C GLU A 18 5.35 -0.81 5.58
N LYS A 19 4.41 0.14 5.79
CA LYS A 19 3.77 0.96 4.74
C LYS A 19 4.77 1.57 3.76
N HIS A 20 5.80 2.23 4.27
CA HIS A 20 6.81 2.89 3.45
C HIS A 20 7.59 1.88 2.58
N ALA A 21 8.00 0.75 3.17
CA ALA A 21 8.72 -0.30 2.43
C ALA A 21 7.85 -0.90 1.32
N ILE A 22 6.55 -1.09 1.58
CA ILE A 22 5.57 -1.55 0.58
C ILE A 22 5.43 -0.53 -0.56
N ALA A 23 5.31 0.77 -0.24
CA ALA A 23 5.20 1.82 -1.26
C ALA A 23 6.44 1.90 -2.16
N VAL A 24 7.63 1.83 -1.58
CA VAL A 24 8.90 1.78 -2.33
C VAL A 24 8.99 0.53 -3.20
N GLY A 25 8.55 -0.62 -2.68
CA GLY A 25 8.48 -1.87 -3.44
C GLY A 25 7.53 -1.77 -4.63
N ALA A 26 6.32 -1.24 -4.40
CA ALA A 26 5.29 -1.05 -5.42
C ALA A 26 5.76 -0.12 -6.55
N LEU A 27 6.51 0.94 -6.25
CA LEU A 27 7.09 1.81 -7.29
C LEU A 27 8.09 1.10 -8.21
N LYS A 28 8.77 0.07 -7.70
CA LYS A 28 9.77 -0.71 -8.46
C LYS A 28 9.18 -1.92 -9.15
N ASP A 29 7.91 -2.24 -8.89
CA ASP A 29 7.24 -3.38 -9.49
C ASP A 29 7.01 -3.13 -10.99
N GLY A 30 7.30 -4.15 -11.81
CA GLY A 30 7.15 -4.07 -13.27
C GLY A 30 5.71 -3.81 -13.71
N CYS A 31 4.71 -4.16 -12.89
CA CYS A 31 3.31 -3.87 -13.16
C CYS A 31 3.00 -2.37 -13.04
N THR A 32 3.70 -1.65 -12.15
CA THR A 32 3.50 -0.20 -11.95
C THR A 32 3.99 0.59 -13.17
N ALA A 33 4.99 0.09 -13.89
CA ALA A 33 5.52 0.75 -15.09
C ALA A 33 4.49 0.89 -16.23
N THR A 34 3.49 0.01 -16.26
CA THR A 34 2.41 0.05 -17.26
C THR A 34 1.14 0.72 -16.74
N ASN A 35 1.13 1.23 -15.50
CA ASN A 35 -0.01 1.95 -14.96
C ASN A 35 -0.20 3.28 -15.71
N PRO A 36 -1.41 3.64 -16.19
CA PRO A 36 -1.63 4.85 -16.98
C PRO A 36 -1.32 6.16 -16.23
N ARG A 37 -1.27 6.11 -14.91
CA ARG A 37 -0.79 7.19 -14.04
C ARG A 37 0.42 6.70 -13.28
N ILE A 38 1.59 7.32 -13.46
CA ILE A 38 2.76 7.00 -12.65
C ILE A 38 2.53 7.57 -11.25
N PRO A 39 2.37 6.73 -10.21
CA PRO A 39 2.15 7.22 -8.86
C PRO A 39 3.47 7.70 -8.25
N LYS A 40 3.37 8.62 -7.30
CA LYS A 40 4.42 8.94 -6.33
C LYS A 40 4.31 8.02 -5.12
N GLU A 41 5.40 7.87 -4.39
CA GLU A 41 5.45 7.05 -3.17
C GLU A 41 4.34 7.41 -2.18
N LEU A 42 4.18 8.71 -1.89
CA LEU A 42 3.13 9.22 -0.98
C LEU A 42 1.72 8.87 -1.47
N GLU A 43 1.48 8.86 -2.78
CA GLU A 43 0.16 8.50 -3.32
C GLU A 43 -0.14 7.01 -3.11
N ILE A 44 0.89 6.15 -3.14
CA ILE A 44 0.74 4.73 -2.80
C ILE A 44 0.48 4.57 -1.30
N GLU A 45 1.20 5.32 -0.46
CA GLU A 45 0.96 5.31 0.99
C GLU A 45 -0.47 5.75 1.34
N GLU A 46 -0.98 6.80 0.70
CA GLU A 46 -2.36 7.27 0.85
C GLU A 46 -3.37 6.19 0.44
N ILE A 47 -3.13 5.49 -0.66
CA ILE A 47 -3.97 4.34 -1.08
C ILE A 47 -3.96 3.25 0.00
N LEU A 48 -2.78 2.89 0.50
CA LEU A 48 -2.64 1.88 1.56
C LEU A 48 -3.41 2.29 2.83
N GLU A 49 -3.39 3.58 3.19
CA GLU A 49 -4.13 4.09 4.36
C GLU A 49 -5.65 3.90 4.22
N THR A 50 -6.20 4.04 3.01
CA THR A 50 -7.63 3.77 2.75
C THR A 50 -8.03 2.30 2.89
N MET A 51 -7.07 1.38 2.98
CA MET A 51 -7.31 -0.06 3.08
C MET A 51 -7.22 -0.61 4.50
N LEU A 52 -6.79 0.19 5.49
CA LEU A 52 -6.53 -0.32 6.85
C LEU A 52 -7.82 -0.60 7.64
N VAL A 53 -8.82 0.27 7.53
CA VAL A 53 -10.06 0.26 8.34
C VAL A 53 -11.28 0.65 7.52
#